data_AF-A0AAC8THZ9-F1
#
_entry.id   AF-A0AAC8THZ9-F1
#
_cell.length_a   1.000
_cell.length_b   1.000
_cell.length_c   1.000
_cell.angle_alpha   90.00
_cell.angle_beta   90.00
_cell.angle_gamma   90.00
#
_symmetry.space_group_name_H-M   'P 1'
#
loop_
_entity.id
_entity.type
_entity.pdbx_description
1 polymer ?
#
loop_
_entity_poly.entity_id
_entity_poly.type
_entity_poly.pdbx_seq_one_letter_code
_entity_poly.pdbx_strand_id
1 'polypeptide(L)'
;MEGQSEPYFILNALRIIRCIDDARCEEVRYWRPEDGDPDKVGQYRVVAGMRIDPSKVGDSHIFRPWGWTVALLVSERLKQVMEEEGITGTKFVEVA
;
A
#
# COMPACT_ATOMS: atom_id res chain seq x y z
N MET A 1 -29.73 -11.00 13.07
CA MET A 1 -28.69 -10.95 12.04
C MET A 1 -28.72 -12.27 11.31
N GLU A 2 -29.26 -12.27 10.10
CA GLU A 2 -29.11 -13.41 9.19
C GLU A 2 -27.70 -13.30 8.60
N GLY A 3 -26.87 -14.31 8.82
CA GLY A 3 -25.50 -14.33 8.27
C GLY A 3 -25.56 -14.43 6.75
N GLN A 4 -24.69 -13.69 6.06
CA GLN A 4 -24.54 -13.79 4.61
C GLN A 4 -24.05 -15.20 4.24
N SER A 5 -24.81 -15.91 3.40
CA SER A 5 -24.55 -17.30 2.99
C SER A 5 -23.57 -17.42 1.82
N GLU A 6 -23.19 -16.29 1.22
CA GLU A 6 -22.28 -16.21 0.09
C GLU A 6 -20.82 -16.38 0.54
N PRO A 7 -19.96 -17.03 -0.28
CA PRO A 7 -18.56 -17.19 0.05
C PRO A 7 -17.82 -15.86 0.03
N TYR A 8 -16.95 -15.66 1.01
CA TYR A 8 -15.96 -14.58 1.00
C TYR A 8 -14.70 -15.03 0.27
N PHE A 9 -14.09 -14.11 -0.47
CA PHE A 9 -12.82 -14.34 -1.16
C PHE A 9 -11.75 -13.40 -0.64
N ILE A 10 -10.51 -13.90 -0.59
CA ILE A 10 -9.34 -13.08 -0.28
C ILE A 10 -8.78 -12.54 -1.59
N LEU A 11 -8.73 -11.22 -1.72
CA LEU A 11 -8.03 -10.55 -2.81
C LEU A 11 -6.52 -10.59 -2.57
N ASN A 12 -5.77 -11.17 -3.50
CA ASN A 12 -4.31 -11.16 -3.49
C ASN A 12 -3.73 -10.25 -4.58
N ALA A 13 -3.28 -9.05 -4.19
CA ALA A 13 -2.58 -8.12 -5.09
C ALA A 13 -1.10 -8.52 -5.24
N LEU A 14 -0.78 -9.18 -6.35
CA LEU A 14 0.56 -9.74 -6.63
C LEU A 14 1.56 -8.72 -7.18
N ARG A 15 1.08 -7.58 -7.71
CA ARG A 15 1.94 -6.57 -8.33
C ARG A 15 2.67 -5.78 -7.25
N ILE A 16 4.00 -5.84 -7.25
CA ILE A 16 4.88 -5.09 -6.35
C ILE A 16 5.64 -4.03 -7.15
N ILE A 17 5.55 -2.77 -6.75
CA ILE A 17 6.16 -1.64 -7.48
C ILE A 17 7.03 -0.80 -6.53
N ARG A 18 8.26 -0.50 -6.93
CA ARG A 18 9.16 0.38 -6.16
C ARG A 18 8.85 1.85 -6.42
N CYS A 19 7.75 2.33 -5.85
CA CYS A 19 7.21 3.66 -6.10
C CYS A 19 7.26 4.62 -4.91
N ILE A 20 7.62 4.19 -3.70
CA ILE A 20 7.71 5.10 -2.54
C ILE A 20 8.76 6.18 -2.85
N ASP A 21 8.39 7.43 -2.58
CA ASP A 21 9.25 8.59 -2.71
C ASP A 21 9.74 9.01 -1.32
N ASP A 22 10.88 8.44 -0.92
CA ASP A 22 11.41 8.61 0.43
C ASP A 22 11.64 10.07 0.80
N ALA A 23 11.93 10.92 -0.19
CA ALA A 23 12.20 12.34 0.02
C ALA A 23 10.93 13.16 0.26
N ARG A 24 9.77 12.67 -0.18
CA ARG A 24 8.46 13.33 0.02
C ARG A 24 7.64 12.75 1.17
N CYS A 25 8.00 11.56 1.67
CA CYS A 25 7.43 11.02 2.90
C CYS A 25 7.72 11.94 4.09
N GLU A 26 6.83 11.95 5.08
CA GLU A 26 7.05 12.67 6.34
C GLU A 26 8.25 12.07 7.11
N GLU A 27 8.33 10.74 7.13
CA GLU A 27 9.46 10.04 7.73
C GLU A 27 9.71 8.70 7.03
N VAL A 28 10.99 8.42 6.77
CA VAL A 28 11.47 7.11 6.36
C VAL A 28 12.64 6.69 7.24
N ARG A 29 12.54 5.48 7.80
CA ARG A 29 13.67 4.82 8.47
C ARG A 29 13.87 3.44 7.88
N TYR A 30 15.13 3.05 7.76
CA TYR A 30 15.54 1.70 7.42
C TYR A 30 16.08 1.00 8.65
N TRP A 31 15.98 -0.32 8.65
CA TRP A 31 16.75 -1.14 9.58
C TRP A 31 18.24 -0.96 9.32
N ARG A 32 18.99 -0.66 10.38
CA ARG A 32 20.44 -0.52 10.36
C ARG A 32 21.10 -1.70 11.07
N PRO A 33 22.40 -1.97 10.83
CA PRO A 33 23.11 -3.05 11.53
C PRO A 33 23.01 -2.95 13.05
N GLU A 34 22.96 -1.72 13.59
CA GLU A 34 22.91 -1.47 15.03
C GLU A 34 21.54 -1.84 15.65
N ASP A 35 20.51 -2.06 14.84
CA ASP A 35 19.16 -2.42 15.29
C ASP A 35 19.00 -3.91 15.64
N GLY A 36 20.03 -4.74 15.39
CA GLY A 36 20.09 -6.13 15.86
C GLY A 36 19.32 -7.16 15.05
N ASP A 37 18.82 -6.81 13.87
CA ASP A 37 18.12 -7.72 12.94
C ASP A 37 18.79 -7.71 11.55
N PRO A 38 19.82 -8.56 11.33
CA PRO A 38 20.60 -8.57 10.09
C PRO A 38 19.77 -8.84 8.84
N ASP A 39 18.73 -9.67 8.93
CA ASP A 39 17.89 -10.06 7.79
C ASP A 39 17.04 -8.89 7.27
N LYS A 40 16.82 -7.88 8.11
CA LYS A 40 16.03 -6.70 7.77
C LYS A 40 16.87 -5.51 7.32
N VAL A 41 18.19 -5.52 7.49
CA VAL A 41 19.05 -4.36 7.18
C VAL A 41 18.80 -3.87 5.74
N GLY A 42 18.57 -2.56 5.59
CA GLY A 42 18.24 -1.93 4.32
C GLY A 42 16.77 -2.05 3.88
N GLN A 43 15.94 -2.80 4.61
CA GLN A 43 14.48 -2.79 4.43
C GLN A 43 13.84 -1.63 5.20
N TYR A 44 12.66 -1.20 4.75
CA TYR A 44 11.88 -0.19 5.47
C TYR A 44 11.53 -0.68 6.88
N ARG A 45 11.76 0.21 7.86
CA ARG A 45 11.36 0.03 9.26
C ARG A 45 10.21 0.95 9.62
N VAL A 46 10.23 2.17 9.12
CA VAL A 46 9.19 3.19 9.31
C VAL A 46 8.93 3.87 7.98
N VAL A 47 7.65 4.02 7.63
CA VAL A 47 7.16 4.89 6.56
C VAL A 47 5.98 5.66 7.13
N ALA A 48 6.17 6.94 7.46
CA ALA A 48 5.11 7.85 7.90
C ALA A 48 4.79 8.88 6.82
N GLY A 49 3.53 9.31 6.76
CA GLY A 49 3.07 10.26 5.74
C GLY A 49 3.44 9.82 4.32
N MET A 50 3.17 8.56 3.97
CA MET A 50 3.64 7.93 2.73
C MET A 50 3.36 8.81 1.51
N ARG A 51 4.40 9.05 0.70
CA ARG A 51 4.28 9.60 -0.65
C ARG A 51 4.85 8.64 -1.67
N ILE A 52 4.23 8.60 -2.84
CA ILE A 52 4.69 7.81 -3.98
C ILE A 52 5.05 8.70 -5.15
N ASP A 53 5.96 8.25 -6.00
CA ASP A 53 6.24 8.80 -7.32
C ASP A 53 5.28 8.16 -8.35
N PRO A 54 4.25 8.89 -8.82
CA PRO A 54 3.25 8.33 -9.72
C PRO A 54 3.83 7.91 -11.08
N SER A 55 4.96 8.49 -11.49
CA SER A 55 5.62 8.14 -12.76
C SER A 55 6.12 6.69 -12.78
N LYS A 56 6.31 6.06 -11.61
CA LYS A 56 6.77 4.67 -11.47
C LYS A 56 5.63 3.64 -11.45
N VAL A 57 4.37 4.08 -11.36
CA VAL A 57 3.21 3.18 -11.18
C VAL A 57 2.71 2.59 -12.50
N GLY A 58 2.91 3.32 -13.61
CA GLY A 58 2.35 2.98 -14.92
C GLY A 58 0.82 2.87 -14.88
N ASP A 59 0.25 1.93 -15.63
CA ASP A 59 -1.21 1.73 -15.74
C ASP A 59 -1.79 0.85 -14.62
N SER A 60 -1.09 0.72 -13.48
CA SER A 60 -1.49 -0.20 -12.40
C SER A 60 -2.60 0.42 -11.54
N HIS A 61 -3.80 -0.17 -11.57
CA HIS A 61 -4.93 0.29 -10.75
C HIS A 61 -4.95 -0.25 -9.33
N ILE A 62 -4.26 -1.37 -9.06
CA ILE A 62 -4.14 -1.99 -7.73
C ILE A 62 -2.79 -2.70 -7.60
N PHE A 63 -2.04 -2.40 -6.54
CA PHE A 63 -0.70 -2.95 -6.32
C PHE A 63 -0.24 -2.72 -4.88
N ARG A 64 0.90 -3.31 -4.50
CA ARG A 64 1.58 -3.02 -3.23
C ARG A 64 2.92 -2.33 -3.50
N PRO A 65 3.33 -1.37 -2.65
CA PRO A 65 4.65 -0.79 -2.77
C PRO A 65 5.71 -1.80 -2.33
N TRP A 66 6.85 -1.78 -3.01
CA TRP A 66 8.01 -2.59 -2.64
C TRP A 66 8.48 -2.24 -1.23
N GLY A 67 8.80 -3.27 -0.44
CA GLY A 67 9.36 -3.11 0.91
C GLY A 67 8.38 -2.62 1.99
N TRP A 68 7.13 -2.29 1.65
CA TRP A 68 6.10 -1.87 2.62
C TRP A 68 4.73 -2.48 2.30
N THR A 69 4.67 -3.82 2.33
CA THR A 69 3.52 -4.59 1.81
C THR A 69 2.25 -4.51 2.65
N VAL A 70 2.28 -3.86 3.82
CA VAL A 70 1.08 -3.57 4.63
C VAL A 70 0.12 -2.62 3.90
N ALA A 71 0.63 -1.75 3.03
CA ALA A 71 -0.19 -0.88 2.21
C ALA A 71 -0.72 -1.61 0.97
N LEU A 72 -1.98 -1.33 0.63
CA LEU A 72 -2.59 -1.67 -0.67
C LEU A 72 -2.93 -0.36 -1.35
N LEU A 73 -2.28 -0.09 -2.49
CA LEU A 73 -2.45 1.14 -3.25
C LEU A 73 -3.42 0.89 -4.38
N VAL A 74 -4.38 1.81 -4.52
CA VAL A 74 -5.37 1.82 -5.60
C VAL A 74 -5.31 3.16 -6.33
N SER A 75 -5.54 3.14 -7.63
CA SER A 75 -5.71 4.39 -8.39
C SER A 75 -7.00 5.10 -7.96
N GLU A 76 -7.06 6.42 -8.15
CA GLU A 76 -8.28 7.21 -7.89
C GLU A 76 -9.49 6.66 -8.66
N ARG A 77 -9.29 6.23 -9.92
CA ARG A 77 -10.36 5.60 -10.72
C ARG A 77 -10.96 4.37 -10.02
N LEU A 78 -10.12 3.49 -9.48
CA LEU A 78 -10.61 2.29 -8.79
C LEU A 78 -11.31 2.66 -7.48
N LYS A 79 -10.74 3.60 -6.72
CA LYS A 79 -11.40 4.14 -5.52
C LYS A 79 -12.81 4.65 -5.83
N GLN A 80 -12.97 5.46 -6.88
CA GLN A 80 -14.27 6.00 -7.28
C GLN A 80 -15.29 4.91 -7.59
N VAL A 81 -14.89 3.89 -8.37
CA VAL A 81 -15.77 2.74 -8.64
C VAL A 81 -16.13 2.00 -7.35
N MET A 82 -15.18 1.81 -6.43
CA MET A 82 -15.47 1.18 -5.14
C MET A 82 -16.47 1.99 -4.29
N GLU A 83 -16.37 3.32 -4.32
CA GLU A 83 -17.30 4.22 -3.64
C GLU A 83 -18.69 4.22 -4.29
N GLU A 84 -18.76 4.25 -5.62
CA GLU A 84 -20.00 4.18 -6.40
C GLU A 84 -20.75 2.85 -6.20
N GLU A 85 -20.02 1.73 -6.11
CA GLU A 85 -20.57 0.40 -5.82
C GLU A 85 -20.93 0.20 -4.34
N GLY A 86 -20.70 1.21 -3.49
CA GLY A 86 -21.05 1.17 -2.07
C GLY A 86 -20.22 0.17 -1.26
N ILE A 87 -18.96 -0.08 -1.65
CA ILE A 87 -18.05 -0.93 -0.87
C ILE A 87 -17.80 -0.31 0.51
N THR A 88 -18.09 -1.08 1.56
CA THR A 88 -17.98 -0.64 2.94
C THR A 88 -16.70 -1.12 3.63
N GLY A 89 -16.36 -0.54 4.79
CA GLY A 89 -15.18 -0.94 5.57
C GLY A 89 -13.84 -0.44 5.02
N THR A 90 -13.87 0.47 4.05
CA THR A 90 -12.68 1.07 3.44
C THR A 90 -12.30 2.38 4.14
N LYS A 91 -10.99 2.65 4.21
CA LYS A 91 -10.44 3.97 4.56
C LYS A 91 -9.35 4.31 3.56
N PHE A 92 -9.57 5.35 2.77
CA PHE A 92 -8.60 5.82 1.79
C PHE A 92 -7.75 6.95 2.36
N VAL A 93 -6.47 6.97 1.99
CA VAL A 93 -5.50 8.02 2.32
C VAL A 93 -4.77 8.37 1.03
N GLU A 94 -4.74 9.65 0.68
CA GLU A 94 -4.05 10.13 -0.51
C GLU A 94 -2.53 10.13 -0.31
N VAL A 95 -1.79 9.60 -1.30
CA VAL A 95 -0.32 9.42 -1.22
C VAL A 95 0.43 9.87 -2.48
N ALA A 96 -0.26 10.33 -3.52
CA ALA A 96 0.39 10.89 -4.72
C ALA A 96 0.88 12.33 -4.46
#